data_AF-A0A2M7ECV9-F1
#
_entry.id   AF-A0A2M7ECV9-F1
#
_cell.length_a   1.000
_cell.length_b   1.000
_cell.length_c   1.000
_cell.angle_alpha   90.00
_cell.angle_beta   90.00
_cell.angle_gamma   90.00
#
_symmetry.space_group_name_H-M   'P 1'
#
loop_
_entity.id
_entity.type
_entity.pdbx_description
1 polymer ?
#
loop_
_entity_poly.entity_id
_entity_poly.type
_entity_poly.pdbx_seq_one_letter_code
_entity_poly.pdbx_strand_id
1 'polypeptide(L)'
;MAACPVGAITKRKEDGIVLINKDKCIGCRYCAWACPYGHPQFNAEAKVMEKCTLCVHRVEKGLKPACVDACIAKTRFFGEIDNLTKLIREKRAERVSLGFIGAKSTTEPSVIYTK
;
A
#
# COMPACT_ATOMS: atom_id res chain seq x y z
N MET A 1 -0.29 10.51 -8.05
CA MET A 1 0.71 10.54 -6.96
C MET A 1 1.86 11.42 -7.41
N ALA A 2 2.15 12.51 -6.68
CA ALA A 2 2.90 13.66 -7.22
C ALA A 2 4.33 13.37 -7.69
N ALA A 3 4.98 12.31 -7.20
CA ALA A 3 6.39 12.06 -7.47
C ALA A 3 6.71 11.36 -8.82
N CYS A 4 5.72 10.81 -9.52
CA CYS A 4 5.98 10.09 -10.77
C CYS A 4 5.93 11.05 -11.97
N PRO A 5 7.05 11.32 -12.67
CA PRO A 5 7.09 12.32 -13.75
C PRO A 5 6.27 11.92 -14.97
N VAL A 6 6.06 10.62 -15.19
CA VAL A 6 5.32 10.06 -16.33
C VAL A 6 3.88 9.64 -15.97
N GLY A 7 3.43 9.93 -14.75
CA GLY A 7 2.07 9.60 -14.32
C GLY A 7 1.74 8.10 -14.27
N ALA A 8 2.74 7.23 -14.13
CA ALA A 8 2.54 5.77 -14.07
C ALA A 8 1.85 5.31 -12.77
N ILE A 9 1.85 6.13 -11.71
CA ILE A 9 1.29 5.78 -10.40
C ILE A 9 -0.09 6.40 -10.22
N THR A 10 -1.10 5.54 -10.13
CA THR A 10 -2.52 5.93 -10.00
C THR A 10 -3.14 5.34 -8.74
N LYS A 11 -4.16 6.00 -8.20
CA LYS A 11 -5.02 5.46 -7.15
C LYS A 11 -6.37 5.17 -7.78
N ARG A 12 -6.81 3.91 -7.69
CA ARG A 12 -8.15 3.49 -8.12
C ARG A 12 -9.21 4.22 -7.29
N LYS A 13 -10.31 4.60 -7.93
CA LYS A 13 -11.37 5.41 -7.29
C LYS A 13 -12.31 4.55 -6.45
N GLU A 14 -12.48 3.31 -6.87
CA GLU A 14 -13.43 2.34 -6.34
C GLU A 14 -12.99 1.74 -4.99
N ASP A 15 -11.71 1.41 -4.82
CA ASP A 15 -11.18 0.69 -3.66
C ASP A 15 -9.95 1.37 -3.03
N GLY A 16 -9.52 2.50 -3.60
CA GLY A 16 -8.36 3.25 -3.15
C GLY A 16 -7.01 2.55 -3.34
N ILE A 17 -6.94 1.43 -4.07
CA ILE A 17 -5.68 0.72 -4.31
C ILE A 17 -4.78 1.59 -5.20
N VAL A 18 -3.57 1.85 -4.72
CA VAL A 18 -2.54 2.51 -5.52
C VAL A 18 -1.87 1.46 -6.41
N LEU A 19 -1.69 1.73 -7.70
CA LEU A 19 -1.04 0.83 -8.66
C LEU A 19 0.04 1.57 -9.45
N ILE A 20 1.01 0.80 -9.96
CA ILE A 20 2.00 1.27 -10.93
C ILE A 20 1.67 0.60 -12.26
N ASN A 21 1.36 1.39 -13.28
CA ASN A 21 1.24 0.91 -14.64
C ASN A 21 2.65 0.63 -15.17
N LYS A 22 2.96 -0.65 -15.44
CA LYS A 22 4.28 -1.09 -15.89
C LYS A 22 4.63 -0.58 -17.29
N ASP A 23 3.65 -0.51 -18.20
CA ASP A 23 3.85 -0.05 -19.58
C ASP A 23 4.22 1.44 -19.65
N LYS A 24 3.75 2.24 -18.70
CA LYS A 24 4.11 3.66 -18.57
C LYS A 24 5.35 3.89 -17.71
N CYS A 25 5.82 2.88 -16.97
CA CYS A 25 6.89 3.07 -16.00
C CYS A 25 8.26 3.10 -16.70
N ILE A 26 8.98 4.21 -16.55
CA ILE A 26 10.34 4.37 -17.11
C ILE A 26 11.46 3.96 -16.15
N GLY A 27 11.14 3.36 -15.00
CA GLY A 27 12.16 2.87 -14.06
C GLY A 27 13.00 3.93 -13.35
N CYS A 28 12.62 5.22 -13.38
CA CYS A 28 13.40 6.35 -12.84
C CYS A 28 13.61 6.36 -11.31
N ARG A 29 12.99 5.46 -10.56
CA ARG A 29 13.13 5.28 -9.09
C ARG A 29 12.73 6.46 -8.20
N TYR A 30 12.27 7.59 -8.74
CA TYR A 30 11.80 8.73 -7.93
C TYR A 30 10.75 8.38 -6.88
N CYS A 31 9.85 7.44 -7.19
CA CYS A 31 8.84 7.01 -6.22
C CYS A 31 9.41 6.24 -5.02
N ALA A 32 10.55 5.57 -5.18
CA ALA A 32 11.23 4.92 -4.04
C ALA A 32 11.81 5.99 -3.10
N TRP A 33 12.42 7.04 -3.66
CA TRP A 33 12.93 8.18 -2.88
C TRP A 33 11.81 8.97 -2.19
N ALA A 34 10.71 9.24 -2.90
CA ALA A 34 9.61 10.03 -2.38
C ALA A 34 8.73 9.29 -1.35
N CYS A 35 8.73 7.95 -1.35
CA CYS A 35 7.90 7.19 -0.41
C CYS A 35 8.57 7.16 0.98
N PRO A 36 7.97 7.76 2.01
CA PRO A 36 8.58 7.84 3.35
C PRO A 36 8.72 6.47 4.03
N TYR A 37 8.04 5.47 3.48
CA TYR A 37 8.00 4.11 3.99
C TYR A 37 8.90 3.13 3.22
N GLY A 38 9.57 3.57 2.14
CA GLY A 38 10.42 2.70 1.33
C GLY A 38 9.68 1.55 0.62
N HIS A 39 8.38 1.67 0.37
CA HIS A 39 7.59 0.56 -0.21
C HIS A 39 7.80 0.31 -1.71
N PRO A 40 7.94 1.33 -2.59
CA PRO A 40 8.24 1.08 -4.01
C PRO A 40 9.65 0.55 -4.18
N GLN A 41 9.78 -0.58 -4.88
CA GLN A 41 11.03 -1.30 -5.12
C GLN A 41 11.29 -1.39 -6.62
N PHE A 42 12.56 -1.38 -7.02
CA PHE A 42 12.94 -1.49 -8.44
C PHE A 42 13.11 -2.96 -8.83
N ASN A 43 12.38 -3.39 -9.86
CA ASN A 43 12.59 -4.69 -10.49
C ASN A 43 13.66 -4.54 -11.58
N ALA A 44 14.84 -5.12 -11.35
CA ALA A 44 15.98 -5.00 -12.25
C ALA A 44 15.81 -5.75 -13.57
N GLU A 45 15.08 -6.87 -13.55
CA GLU A 45 14.80 -7.69 -14.73
C GLU A 45 13.82 -6.97 -15.67
N ALA A 46 12.68 -6.52 -15.12
CA ALA A 46 11.65 -5.82 -15.89
C ALA A 46 11.97 -4.33 -16.12
N LYS A 47 13.02 -3.79 -15.46
CA LYS A 47 13.43 -2.38 -15.48
C LYS A 47 12.33 -1.39 -15.10
N VAL A 48 11.36 -1.83 -14.29
CA VAL A 48 10.23 -1.02 -13.82
C VAL A 48 10.15 -0.98 -12.30
N MET A 49 9.40 -0.02 -11.77
CA MET A 49 9.09 0.03 -10.34
C MET A 49 7.90 -0.89 -10.01
N GLU A 50 8.00 -1.58 -8.89
CA GLU A 50 6.96 -2.44 -8.34
C GLU A 50 6.66 -2.06 -6.89
N LYS A 51 5.50 -2.46 -6.41
CA LYS A 51 5.09 -2.30 -5.01
C LYS A 51 3.96 -3.27 -4.71
N CYS A 52 3.61 -3.40 -3.43
CA CYS A 52 2.40 -4.11 -3.03
C CYS A 52 1.18 -3.59 -3.80
N THR A 53 0.44 -4.49 -4.44
CA THR A 53 -0.79 -4.21 -5.22
C THR A 53 -2.05 -4.52 -4.43
N LEU A 54 -1.93 -4.75 -3.11
CA LEU A 54 -2.99 -5.25 -2.24
C LEU A 54 -3.65 -6.54 -2.80
N CYS A 55 -2.87 -7.33 -3.55
CA CYS A 55 -3.37 -8.50 -4.29
C CYS A 55 -4.62 -8.19 -5.13
N VAL A 56 -4.63 -7.08 -5.87
CA VAL A 56 -5.77 -6.65 -6.71
C VAL A 56 -6.40 -7.80 -7.52
N HIS A 57 -5.58 -8.66 -8.13
CA HIS A 57 -6.01 -9.85 -8.89
C HIS A 57 -6.82 -10.89 -8.09
N ARG A 58 -6.72 -10.88 -6.75
CA ARG A 58 -7.50 -11.69 -5.81
C ARG A 58 -8.70 -10.91 -5.29
N VAL A 59 -8.49 -9.66 -4.89
CA VAL A 59 -9.54 -8.79 -4.33
C VAL A 59 -10.70 -8.62 -5.31
N GLU A 60 -10.41 -8.45 -6.61
CA GLU A 60 -11.43 -8.36 -7.67
C GLU A 60 -12.30 -9.63 -7.80
N LYS A 61 -11.80 -10.78 -7.32
CA LYS A 61 -12.53 -12.05 -7.29
C LYS A 61 -13.22 -12.30 -5.95
N GLY A 62 -13.29 -11.31 -5.08
CA GLY A 62 -13.82 -11.43 -3.72
C GLY A 62 -12.92 -12.21 -2.76
N LEU A 63 -11.67 -12.50 -3.15
CA LEU A 63 -10.71 -13.23 -2.29
C LEU A 63 -9.90 -12.25 -1.44
N LYS A 64 -9.51 -12.69 -0.24
CA LYS A 64 -8.60 -11.92 0.63
C LYS A 64 -7.19 -11.84 0.03
N PRO A 65 -6.44 -10.75 0.30
CA PRO A 65 -5.03 -10.67 -0.03
C PRO A 65 -4.24 -11.85 0.54
N ALA A 66 -3.24 -12.33 -0.19
CA ALA A 66 -2.49 -13.54 0.19
C ALA A 66 -1.83 -13.42 1.57
N CYS A 67 -1.28 -12.25 1.91
CA CYS A 67 -0.66 -12.02 3.22
C CYS A 67 -1.65 -12.05 4.40
N VAL A 68 -2.93 -11.78 4.14
CA VAL A 68 -4.03 -11.82 5.12
C VAL A 68 -4.54 -13.25 5.26
N ASP A 69 -4.77 -13.91 4.12
CA ASP A 69 -5.27 -15.28 4.03
C ASP A 69 -4.28 -16.29 4.66
N ALA A 70 -2.99 -16.13 4.39
CA ALA A 70 -1.93 -16.98 4.92
C ALA A 70 -1.58 -16.69 6.40
N CYS A 71 -2.24 -15.74 7.07
CA CYS A 71 -1.90 -15.35 8.43
C CYS A 71 -2.35 -16.40 9.45
N ILE A 72 -1.45 -17.33 9.79
CA ILE A 72 -1.68 -18.39 10.79
C ILE A 72 -2.10 -17.80 12.15
N ALA A 73 -1.45 -16.71 12.56
CA ALA A 73 -1.72 -16.03 13.83
C ALA A 73 -3.05 -15.26 13.87
N LYS A 74 -3.76 -15.12 12.74
CA LYS A 74 -5.02 -14.37 12.61
C LYS A 74 -4.95 -12.93 13.14
N THR A 75 -3.82 -12.26 12.92
CA THR A 75 -3.58 -10.86 13.36
C THR A 75 -3.82 -9.82 12.26
N ARG A 76 -4.01 -10.27 11.02
CA ARG A 76 -4.24 -9.39 9.86
C ARG A 76 -5.72 -9.36 9.51
N PHE A 77 -6.25 -8.15 9.38
CA PHE A 77 -7.64 -7.91 9.01
C PHE A 77 -7.68 -7.08 7.73
N PHE A 78 -8.67 -7.36 6.88
CA PHE A 78 -8.82 -6.74 5.56
C PHE A 78 -10.29 -6.43 5.29
N GLY A 79 -10.53 -5.26 4.72
CA GLY A 79 -11.85 -4.77 4.36
C GLY A 79 -11.85 -3.24 4.29
N GLU A 80 -13.01 -2.69 3.96
CA GLU A 80 -13.25 -1.24 4.00
C GLU A 80 -13.04 -0.71 5.43
N ILE A 81 -12.35 0.43 5.54
CA ILE A 81 -11.98 1.01 6.84
C ILE A 81 -13.22 1.26 7.70
N ASP A 82 -14.31 1.74 7.09
CA ASP A 82 -15.56 2.05 7.80
C ASP A 82 -16.14 0.81 8.48
N ASN A 83 -16.07 -0.34 7.80
CA ASN A 83 -16.52 -1.64 8.32
C ASN A 83 -15.59 -2.20 9.41
N LEU A 84 -14.36 -1.70 9.51
CA LEU A 84 -13.37 -2.13 10.50
C LEU A 84 -13.32 -1.21 11.73
N THR A 85 -14.10 -0.13 11.78
CA THR A 85 -14.04 0.88 12.84
C THR A 85 -14.17 0.29 14.25
N LYS A 86 -15.10 -0.67 14.44
CA LYS A 86 -15.27 -1.36 15.73
C LYS A 86 -14.01 -2.14 16.13
N LEU A 87 -13.45 -2.90 15.19
CA LEU A 87 -12.24 -3.69 15.42
C LEU A 87 -11.02 -2.80 15.70
N ILE A 88 -10.88 -1.69 14.97
CA ILE A 88 -9.82 -0.70 15.18
C ILE A 88 -9.88 -0.16 16.61
N ARG A 89 -11.08 0.18 17.10
CA ARG A 89 -11.29 0.66 18.48
C ARG A 89 -10.96 -0.42 19.52
N GLU A 90 -11.49 -1.62 19.34
CA GLU A 90 -11.28 -2.75 20.27
C GLU A 90 -9.80 -3.13 20.38
N LYS A 91 -9.09 -3.14 19.25
CA LYS A 91 -7.66 -3.49 19.17
C LYS A 91 -6.74 -2.32 19.45
N ARG A 92 -7.28 -1.12 19.76
CA ARG A 92 -6.52 0.12 19.97
C ARG A 92 -5.51 0.38 18.83
N ALA A 93 -5.94 0.11 17.60
CA ALA A 93 -5.09 0.27 16.42
C ALA A 93 -5.00 1.74 16.01
N GLU A 94 -3.80 2.18 15.64
CA GLU A 94 -3.53 3.55 15.21
C GLU A 94 -2.80 3.60 13.86
N ARG A 95 -3.02 4.69 13.13
CA ARG A 95 -2.30 4.94 11.88
C ARG A 95 -0.86 5.29 12.20
N VAL A 96 0.04 4.40 11.81
CA VAL A 96 1.48 4.65 11.94
C VAL A 96 1.94 5.41 10.69
N SER A 97 2.07 6.72 10.83
CA SER A 97 2.61 7.61 9.78
C SER A 97 4.06 8.00 10.06
N LEU A 98 4.89 7.07 10.55
CA LEU A 98 6.32 7.28 10.74
C LEU A 98 7.05 7.14 9.39
N GLY A 99 7.77 8.19 8.98
CA GLY A 99 8.73 8.12 7.89
C GLY A 99 10.11 7.63 8.36
N PHE A 100 10.99 7.33 7.40
CA PHE A 100 12.35 6.80 7.60
C PHE A 100 13.27 7.63 8.53
N ILE A 101 12.90 8.86 8.91
CA ILE A 101 13.69 9.78 9.76
C ILE A 101 12.94 10.11 11.07
N GLY A 102 11.90 9.34 11.43
CA GLY A 102 11.03 9.68 12.57
C GLY A 102 10.15 10.91 12.35
N ALA A 103 10.32 11.62 11.23
CA ALA A 103 9.43 12.67 10.78
C ALA A 103 8.06 12.08 10.43
N LYS A 104 7.00 12.76 10.88
CA LYS A 104 5.62 12.43 10.55
C LYS A 104 5.43 12.56 9.04
N SER A 105 5.04 11.47 8.40
CA SER A 105 4.67 11.46 6.99
C SER A 105 3.45 12.34 6.76
N THR A 106 3.44 13.08 5.64
CA THR A 106 2.27 13.82 5.14
C THR A 106 1.20 12.90 4.55
N THR A 107 1.49 11.60 4.39
CA THR A 107 0.54 10.65 3.84
C THR A 107 -0.39 10.09 4.92
N GLU A 108 -1.60 9.72 4.52
CA GLU A 108 -2.60 9.08 5.38
C GLU A 108 -2.67 7.58 5.05
N PRO A 109 -1.87 6.72 5.69
CA PRO A 109 -1.80 5.31 5.34
C PRO A 109 -3.10 4.57 5.70
N SER A 110 -3.51 3.66 4.82
CA SER A 110 -4.66 2.78 5.02
C SER A 110 -4.32 1.51 5.81
N VAL A 111 -3.03 1.23 6.02
CA VAL A 111 -2.57 0.14 6.89
C VAL A 111 -2.42 0.68 8.31
N ILE A 112 -3.11 0.06 9.25
CA ILE A 112 -3.24 0.50 10.65
C ILE A 112 -2.69 -0.62 11.53
N TYR A 113 -1.91 -0.26 12.55
CA TYR A 113 -1.25 -1.23 13.42
C TYR A 113 -1.76 -1.10 14.85
N THR A 114 -1.84 -2.23 15.56
CA THR A 114 -2.04 -2.22 17.01
C THR A 114 -0.73 -1.85 17.70
N LYS A 115 -0.82 -1.16 18.85
CA LYS A 115 0.33 -1.00 19.75
C LYS A 115 0.74 -2.32 20.39
#